data_AF-A0A1F9K8H1-F1
#
_entry.id   AF-A0A1F9K8H1-F1
#
_cell.length_a   1.000
_cell.length_b   1.000
_cell.length_c   1.000
_cell.angle_alpha   90.00
_cell.angle_beta   90.00
_cell.angle_gamma   90.00
#
_symmetry.space_group_name_H-M   'P 1'
#
loop_
_entity.id
_entity.type
_entity.pdbx_description
1 polymer ?
#
loop_
_entity_poly.entity_id
_entity_poly.type
_entity_poly.pdbx_seq_one_letter_code
_entity_poly.pdbx_strand_id
1 'polypeptide(L)'
;MEAVRVSTPEEALAIWKEGGIALFVDPEARVREAIRPEVIVDAIMAKRNTGTDRSQAGLVVGVGPGFRAGANVHAVVESNRGHNLGRVLWEGEAEQDTGIPAPVGGYSEERVLRVPKEGLFKALREIGDMVSVGEAVAQVNGVPLQARIRGVLRGLLKDGIKVEEGMKAGDIDPRGERGYCYMISDKARAIAGGVLEAILHSLKDPRFRSA
;
A
#
# COMPACT_ATOMS: atom_id res chain seq x y z
N MET A 1 -13.21 -0.73 -15.32
CA MET A 1 -12.87 -1.85 -14.42
C MET A 1 -13.15 -1.37 -13.01
N GLU A 2 -14.08 -2.01 -12.32
CA GLU A 2 -14.56 -1.61 -10.99
C GLU A 2 -14.26 -2.71 -9.97
N ALA A 3 -14.04 -2.31 -8.71
CA ALA A 3 -13.89 -3.26 -7.61
C ALA A 3 -15.23 -3.43 -6.88
N VAL A 4 -15.64 -4.68 -6.70
CA VAL A 4 -16.94 -5.05 -6.10
C VAL A 4 -16.69 -5.84 -4.83
N ARG A 5 -17.29 -5.40 -3.72
CA ARG A 5 -17.22 -6.14 -2.45
C ARG A 5 -17.99 -7.45 -2.60
N VAL A 6 -17.34 -8.55 -2.23
CA VAL A 6 -17.91 -9.89 -2.23
C VAL A 6 -17.73 -10.54 -0.86
N SER A 7 -18.54 -11.55 -0.58
CA SER A 7 -18.50 -12.32 0.68
C SER A 7 -18.15 -13.79 0.45
N THR A 8 -18.23 -14.29 -0.77
CA THR A 8 -17.93 -15.69 -1.09
C THR A 8 -16.98 -15.86 -2.29
N PRO A 9 -16.24 -16.98 -2.38
CA PRO A 9 -15.44 -17.32 -3.56
C PRO A 9 -16.27 -17.38 -4.86
N GLU A 10 -17.51 -17.86 -4.79
CA GLU A 10 -18.39 -17.98 -5.95
C GLU A 10 -18.77 -16.60 -6.51
N GLU A 11 -19.07 -15.65 -5.64
CA GLU A 11 -19.29 -14.25 -6.03
C GLU A 11 -18.05 -13.66 -6.69
N ALA A 12 -16.85 -13.91 -6.14
CA ALA A 12 -15.61 -13.44 -6.74
C ALA A 12 -15.40 -13.97 -8.16
N LEU A 13 -15.64 -15.27 -8.37
CA LEU A 13 -15.55 -15.89 -9.69
C LEU A 13 -16.55 -15.28 -10.68
N ALA A 14 -17.76 -14.94 -10.24
CA ALA A 14 -18.75 -14.25 -11.08
C ALA A 14 -18.26 -12.85 -11.48
N ILE A 15 -17.77 -12.06 -10.52
CA ILE A 15 -17.22 -10.71 -10.78
C ILE A 15 -16.04 -10.77 -11.75
N TRP A 16 -15.14 -11.73 -11.62
CA TRP A 16 -14.00 -11.88 -12.53
C TRP A 16 -14.42 -12.24 -13.96
N LYS A 17 -15.44 -13.08 -14.15
CA LYS A 17 -15.98 -13.41 -15.48
C LYS A 17 -16.51 -12.18 -16.22
N GLU A 18 -16.98 -11.19 -15.47
CA GLU A 18 -17.47 -9.92 -16.02
C GLU A 18 -16.36 -8.85 -16.14
N GLY A 19 -15.10 -9.20 -15.81
CA GLY A 19 -13.96 -8.28 -15.88
C GLY A 19 -13.88 -7.29 -14.71
N GLY A 20 -14.58 -7.56 -13.61
CA GLY A 20 -14.48 -6.79 -12.36
C GLY A 20 -13.36 -7.29 -11.43
N ILE A 21 -13.10 -6.53 -10.36
CA ILE A 21 -12.14 -6.89 -9.30
C ILE A 21 -12.94 -7.28 -8.05
N ALA A 22 -12.88 -8.55 -7.64
CA ALA A 22 -13.47 -8.99 -6.38
C ALA A 22 -12.69 -8.45 -5.17
N LEU A 23 -13.40 -7.84 -4.22
CA LEU A 23 -12.83 -7.30 -2.98
C LEU A 23 -13.40 -8.02 -1.77
N PHE A 24 -12.52 -8.66 -1.00
CA PHE A 24 -12.87 -9.32 0.26
C PHE A 24 -12.51 -8.47 1.47
N VAL A 25 -13.31 -8.57 2.53
CA VAL A 25 -12.90 -8.18 3.89
C VAL A 25 -12.46 -9.46 4.61
N ASP A 26 -11.19 -9.84 4.41
CA ASP A 26 -10.62 -11.09 4.90
C ASP A 26 -9.17 -10.84 5.40
N PRO A 27 -9.01 -10.38 6.65
CA PRO A 27 -7.71 -9.98 7.19
C PRO A 27 -6.66 -11.09 7.21
N GLU A 28 -7.08 -12.35 7.28
CA GLU A 28 -6.17 -13.51 7.27
C GLU A 28 -6.03 -14.16 5.89
N ALA A 29 -6.66 -13.57 4.85
CA ALA A 29 -6.67 -14.06 3.48
C ALA A 29 -7.07 -15.54 3.35
N ARG A 30 -7.98 -16.04 4.20
CA ARG A 30 -8.45 -17.44 4.20
C ARG A 30 -9.09 -17.85 2.89
N VAL A 31 -9.65 -16.90 2.14
CA VAL A 31 -10.26 -17.13 0.83
C VAL A 31 -9.32 -17.86 -0.14
N ARG A 32 -8.00 -17.73 0.04
CA ARG A 32 -6.98 -18.44 -0.75
C ARG A 32 -7.13 -19.97 -0.70
N GLU A 33 -7.66 -20.53 0.38
CA GLU A 33 -7.82 -21.99 0.53
C GLU A 33 -8.88 -22.54 -0.44
N ALA A 34 -9.92 -21.73 -0.71
CA ALA A 34 -10.98 -22.04 -1.67
C ALA A 34 -10.60 -21.63 -3.10
N ILE A 35 -10.08 -20.42 -3.29
CA ILE A 35 -9.71 -19.88 -4.62
C ILE A 35 -8.48 -20.57 -5.19
N ARG A 36 -7.53 -20.99 -4.34
CA ARG A 36 -6.23 -21.58 -4.72
C ARG A 36 -5.51 -20.77 -5.80
N PRO A 37 -5.17 -19.50 -5.52
CA PRO A 37 -4.57 -18.63 -6.51
C PRO A 37 -3.22 -19.16 -6.98
N GLU A 38 -2.92 -19.00 -8.27
CA GLU A 38 -1.60 -19.31 -8.83
C GLU A 38 -0.53 -18.32 -8.33
N VAL A 39 -0.95 -17.09 -8.03
CA VAL A 39 -0.09 -16.00 -7.58
C VAL A 39 -0.69 -15.31 -6.36
N ILE A 40 0.14 -15.09 -5.34
CA ILE A 40 -0.14 -14.18 -4.21
C ILE A 40 0.86 -13.04 -4.23
N VAL A 41 0.37 -11.82 -4.05
CA VAL A 41 1.19 -10.62 -3.89
C VAL A 41 0.86 -9.99 -2.54
N ASP A 42 1.80 -10.06 -1.60
CA ASP A 42 1.69 -9.32 -0.35
C ASP A 42 2.19 -7.89 -0.54
N ALA A 43 1.23 -6.99 -0.77
CA ALA A 43 1.43 -5.55 -0.87
C ALA A 43 0.91 -4.79 0.35
N ILE A 44 0.76 -5.46 1.51
CA ILE A 44 0.33 -4.83 2.77
C ILE A 44 1.39 -3.79 3.21
N MET A 45 2.66 -4.07 2.92
CA MET A 45 3.81 -3.23 3.28
C MET A 45 3.90 -2.94 4.79
N ALA A 46 3.55 -3.93 5.62
CA ALA A 46 3.57 -3.86 7.09
C ALA A 46 4.98 -3.74 7.69
N LYS A 47 6.03 -3.79 6.85
CA LYS A 47 7.46 -3.73 7.23
C LYS A 47 7.95 -4.94 8.04
N ARG A 48 7.09 -5.94 8.18
CA ARG A 48 7.31 -7.23 8.80
C ARG A 48 6.39 -8.26 8.12
N ASN A 49 6.75 -9.52 8.19
CA ASN A 49 5.85 -10.58 7.74
C ASN A 49 4.67 -10.74 8.72
N THR A 50 3.43 -10.69 8.22
CA THR A 50 2.20 -10.85 9.01
C THR A 50 1.51 -12.20 8.81
N GLY A 51 2.17 -13.15 8.14
CA GLY A 51 1.62 -14.50 7.92
C GLY A 51 1.73 -15.01 6.48
N THR A 52 2.41 -14.26 5.61
CA THR A 52 2.68 -14.66 4.23
C THR A 52 3.77 -15.72 4.20
N ASP A 53 3.52 -16.79 3.44
CA ASP A 53 4.44 -17.91 3.30
C ASP A 53 4.51 -18.37 1.85
N ARG A 54 5.70 -18.85 1.46
CA ARG A 54 6.01 -19.24 0.08
C ARG A 54 5.13 -20.40 -0.41
N SER A 55 4.62 -21.25 0.49
CA SER A 55 3.75 -22.37 0.15
C SER A 55 2.31 -21.99 -0.20
N GLN A 56 1.91 -20.73 -0.01
CA GLN A 56 0.51 -20.32 -0.15
C GLN A 56 0.03 -20.22 -1.60
N ALA A 57 0.94 -20.16 -2.58
CA ALA A 57 0.65 -20.16 -4.02
C ALA A 57 1.89 -20.62 -4.81
N GLY A 58 1.71 -20.91 -6.10
CA GLY A 58 2.82 -21.25 -7.00
C GLY A 58 3.86 -20.13 -7.10
N LEU A 59 3.42 -18.88 -7.13
CA LEU A 59 4.26 -17.69 -6.97
C LEU A 59 3.76 -16.85 -5.80
N VAL A 60 4.70 -16.39 -4.96
CA VAL A 60 4.41 -15.52 -3.81
C VAL A 60 5.40 -14.37 -3.85
N VAL A 61 4.90 -13.16 -4.01
CA VAL A 61 5.71 -11.93 -4.12
C VAL A 61 5.48 -11.06 -2.91
N GLY A 62 6.54 -10.73 -2.17
CA GLY A 62 6.49 -9.73 -1.11
C GLY A 62 6.88 -8.35 -1.63
N VAL A 63 6.21 -7.29 -1.20
CA VAL A 63 6.57 -5.91 -1.57
C VAL A 63 7.21 -5.20 -0.39
N GLY A 64 8.48 -4.81 -0.57
CA GLY A 64 9.26 -4.07 0.43
C GLY A 64 9.80 -4.91 1.58
N PRO A 65 10.25 -4.26 2.67
CA PRO A 65 10.89 -4.94 3.79
C PRO A 65 9.90 -5.81 4.60
N GLY A 66 10.45 -6.82 5.27
CA GLY A 66 9.68 -7.84 6.00
C GLY A 66 9.59 -9.18 5.27
N PHE A 67 10.11 -9.27 4.05
CA PHE A 67 10.15 -10.49 3.25
C PHE A 67 11.57 -10.81 2.77
N ARG A 68 11.86 -12.10 2.65
CA ARG A 68 13.11 -12.66 2.14
C ARG A 68 12.82 -13.65 1.00
N ALA A 69 13.27 -13.29 -0.20
CA ALA A 69 13.21 -14.15 -1.37
C ALA A 69 14.08 -15.41 -1.15
N GLY A 70 13.52 -16.57 -1.49
CA GLY A 70 14.12 -17.88 -1.23
C GLY A 70 13.80 -18.46 0.15
N ALA A 71 13.19 -17.68 1.05
CA ALA A 71 12.71 -18.14 2.36
C ALA A 71 11.18 -18.11 2.43
N ASN A 72 10.59 -17.00 2.88
CA ASN A 72 9.13 -16.86 3.08
C ASN A 72 8.39 -16.37 1.84
N VAL A 73 9.09 -15.92 0.80
CA VAL A 73 8.50 -15.58 -0.51
C VAL A 73 9.39 -16.06 -1.65
N HIS A 74 8.84 -16.10 -2.85
CA HIS A 74 9.59 -16.46 -4.06
C HIS A 74 10.38 -15.27 -4.61
N ALA A 75 9.82 -14.07 -4.52
CA ALA A 75 10.47 -12.84 -4.95
C ALA A 75 10.09 -11.68 -4.02
N VAL A 76 10.98 -10.69 -3.94
CA VAL A 76 10.72 -9.42 -3.24
C VAL A 76 10.80 -8.29 -4.25
N VAL A 77 9.84 -7.37 -4.24
CA VAL A 77 9.88 -6.14 -5.05
C VAL A 77 10.33 -4.99 -4.15
N GLU A 78 11.40 -4.30 -4.55
CA GLU A 78 11.90 -3.14 -3.82
C GLU A 78 10.87 -1.99 -3.83
N SER A 79 10.63 -1.43 -2.64
CA SER A 79 9.64 -0.36 -2.41
C SER A 79 10.26 0.96 -1.96
N ASN A 80 11.54 0.98 -1.59
CA ASN A 80 12.25 2.18 -1.23
C ASN A 80 12.51 3.04 -2.48
N ARG A 81 12.43 4.37 -2.33
CA ARG A 81 12.73 5.27 -3.45
C ARG A 81 14.24 5.34 -3.62
N GLY A 82 14.71 5.06 -4.83
CA GLY A 82 16.12 5.05 -5.18
C GLY A 82 16.33 4.34 -6.51
N HIS A 83 17.58 4.00 -6.82
CA HIS A 83 17.93 3.33 -8.07
C HIS A 83 17.33 1.93 -8.22
N ASN A 84 16.98 1.29 -7.09
CA ASN A 84 16.43 -0.07 -7.08
C ASN A 84 14.89 -0.09 -7.03
N LEU A 85 14.19 1.05 -6.97
CA LEU A 85 12.74 1.09 -6.83
C LEU A 85 12.03 0.24 -7.91
N GLY A 86 11.20 -0.72 -7.48
CA GLY A 86 10.46 -1.62 -8.36
C GLY A 86 11.27 -2.81 -8.87
N ARG A 87 12.56 -2.92 -8.54
CA ARG A 87 13.40 -4.06 -8.92
C ARG A 87 12.91 -5.35 -8.26
N VAL A 88 12.89 -6.44 -9.03
CA VAL A 88 12.62 -7.78 -8.53
C VAL A 88 13.89 -8.41 -7.98
N LEU A 89 13.83 -8.83 -6.73
CA LEU A 89 14.88 -9.56 -6.02
C LEU A 89 14.44 -11.02 -5.91
N TRP A 90 15.17 -11.91 -6.57
CA TRP A 90 14.94 -13.36 -6.53
C TRP A 90 15.67 -14.06 -5.38
N GLU A 91 16.60 -13.34 -4.72
CA GLU A 91 17.29 -13.73 -3.51
C GLU A 91 17.48 -12.50 -2.61
N GLY A 92 17.44 -12.72 -1.30
CA GLY A 92 17.67 -11.66 -0.32
C GLY A 92 16.41 -10.87 0.04
N GLU A 93 16.59 -9.63 0.49
CA GLU A 93 15.56 -8.78 1.10
C GLU A 93 15.61 -7.38 0.49
N ALA A 94 14.48 -6.67 0.51
CA ALA A 94 14.44 -5.24 0.19
C ALA A 94 15.19 -4.41 1.24
N GLU A 95 15.51 -3.16 0.90
CA GLU A 95 16.07 -2.19 1.82
C GLU A 95 15.17 -2.00 3.06
N GLN A 96 15.81 -1.89 4.24
CA GLN A 96 15.11 -1.75 5.52
C GLN A 96 14.34 -0.42 5.59
N ASP A 97 13.25 -0.42 6.36
CA ASP A 97 12.50 0.81 6.60
C ASP A 97 13.29 1.75 7.51
N THR A 98 13.67 2.91 6.99
CA THR A 98 14.36 3.94 7.76
C THR A 98 13.41 4.75 8.64
N GLY A 99 12.10 4.63 8.42
CA GLY A 99 11.08 5.45 9.05
C GLY A 99 10.99 6.88 8.52
N ILE A 100 11.92 7.29 7.64
CA ILE A 100 12.01 8.64 7.09
C ILE A 100 11.31 8.69 5.72
N PRO A 101 10.24 9.49 5.55
CA PRO A 101 9.61 9.71 4.27
C PRO A 101 10.57 10.34 3.28
N ALA A 102 10.60 9.80 2.06
CA ALA A 102 11.33 10.44 0.97
C ALA A 102 10.83 11.88 0.71
N PRO A 103 11.75 12.79 0.37
CA PRO A 103 11.42 14.19 0.15
C PRO A 103 10.56 14.37 -1.11
N VAL A 104 9.62 15.31 -1.04
CA VAL A 104 8.82 15.78 -2.17
C VAL A 104 8.82 17.30 -2.13
N GLY A 105 9.26 17.95 -3.21
CA GLY A 105 9.33 19.41 -3.27
C GLY A 105 10.18 20.04 -2.14
N GLY A 106 11.20 19.33 -1.66
CA GLY A 106 12.07 19.78 -0.56
C GLY A 106 11.59 19.45 0.85
N TYR A 107 10.39 18.87 1.02
CA TYR A 107 9.82 18.52 2.33
C TYR A 107 9.81 17.01 2.56
N SER A 108 10.11 16.56 3.78
CA SER A 108 10.09 15.13 4.16
C SER A 108 9.06 14.86 5.26
N GLU A 109 9.42 14.99 6.53
CA GLU A 109 8.54 14.76 7.68
C GLU A 109 7.44 15.81 7.79
N GLU A 110 7.69 17.05 7.39
CA GLU A 110 6.75 18.16 7.53
C GLU A 110 5.50 17.97 6.66
N ARG A 111 5.62 17.16 5.61
CA ARG A 111 4.50 16.83 4.73
C ARG A 111 3.61 15.74 5.30
N VAL A 112 4.08 14.98 6.29
CA VAL A 112 3.34 13.87 6.89
C VAL A 112 2.54 14.37 8.08
N LEU A 113 1.24 14.15 8.05
CA LEU A 113 0.35 14.45 9.15
C LEU A 113 0.37 13.28 10.12
N ARG A 114 0.62 13.55 11.40
CA ARG A 114 0.63 12.54 12.47
C ARG A 114 -0.43 12.84 13.51
N VAL A 115 -1.09 11.79 13.98
CA VAL A 115 -2.14 11.88 14.98
C VAL A 115 -1.59 12.50 16.28
N PRO A 116 -2.19 13.57 16.82
CA PRO A 116 -1.65 14.29 17.97
C PRO A 116 -1.90 13.58 19.31
N LYS A 117 -2.87 12.67 19.38
CA LYS A 117 -3.22 11.86 20.55
C LYS A 117 -4.11 10.70 20.16
N GLU A 118 -4.21 9.69 21.00
CA GLU A 118 -5.22 8.64 20.82
C GLU A 118 -6.67 9.19 20.91
N GLY A 119 -7.58 8.61 20.13
CA GLY A 119 -8.98 8.97 20.17
C GLY A 119 -9.76 8.71 18.88
N LEU A 120 -10.92 9.37 18.76
CA LEU A 120 -11.74 9.32 17.55
C LEU A 120 -11.25 10.37 16.55
N PHE A 121 -10.84 9.90 15.36
CA PHE A 121 -10.41 10.76 14.27
C PHE A 121 -11.61 11.37 13.55
N LYS A 122 -11.58 12.69 13.36
CA LYS A 122 -12.55 13.44 12.58
C LYS A 122 -11.88 14.25 11.48
N ALA A 123 -12.20 13.98 10.23
CA ALA A 123 -11.72 14.76 9.09
C ALA A 123 -12.44 16.12 9.03
N LEU A 124 -11.69 17.19 8.72
CA LEU A 124 -12.23 18.55 8.52
C LEU A 124 -12.03 19.05 7.08
N ARG A 125 -11.25 18.29 6.30
CA ARG A 125 -10.89 18.53 4.90
C ARG A 125 -10.94 17.19 4.15
N GLU A 126 -10.92 17.27 2.83
CA GLU A 126 -10.96 16.12 1.95
C GLU A 126 -9.68 16.00 1.12
N ILE A 127 -9.41 14.78 0.63
CA ILE A 127 -8.30 14.56 -0.31
C ILE A 127 -8.55 15.40 -1.58
N GLY A 128 -7.56 16.20 -1.95
CA GLY A 128 -7.64 17.12 -3.07
C GLY A 128 -7.80 18.59 -2.66
N ASP A 129 -8.08 18.88 -1.39
CA ASP A 129 -8.15 20.24 -0.88
C ASP A 129 -6.76 20.90 -0.81
N MET A 130 -6.69 22.16 -1.20
CA MET A 130 -5.52 23.01 -0.95
C MET A 130 -5.58 23.52 0.49
N VAL A 131 -4.47 23.40 1.23
CA VAL A 131 -4.37 23.80 2.63
C VAL A 131 -3.19 24.74 2.86
N SER A 132 -3.33 25.63 3.83
CA SER A 132 -2.26 26.54 4.27
C SER A 132 -1.66 26.13 5.61
N VAL A 133 -0.46 26.64 5.91
CA VAL A 133 0.21 26.38 7.20
C VAL A 133 -0.69 26.83 8.36
N GLY A 134 -0.83 25.99 9.38
CA GLY A 134 -1.66 26.24 10.56
C GLY A 134 -3.15 25.90 10.38
N GLU A 135 -3.59 25.60 9.16
CA GLU A 135 -4.97 25.19 8.90
C GLU A 135 -5.24 23.79 9.46
N ALA A 136 -6.36 23.62 10.17
CA ALA A 136 -6.77 22.34 10.71
C ALA A 136 -7.37 21.45 9.61
N VAL A 137 -6.76 20.29 9.36
CA VAL A 137 -7.20 19.32 8.34
C VAL A 137 -8.02 18.17 8.92
N ALA A 138 -7.82 17.91 10.21
CA ALA A 138 -8.56 16.94 10.99
C ALA A 138 -8.53 17.33 12.47
N GLN A 139 -9.20 16.56 13.32
CA GLN A 139 -9.07 16.65 14.77
C GLN A 139 -9.21 15.27 15.41
N VAL A 140 -8.64 15.10 16.60
CA VAL A 140 -8.82 13.89 17.42
C VAL A 140 -9.33 14.27 18.79
N ASN A 141 -10.54 13.84 19.13
CA ASN A 141 -11.23 14.24 20.37
C ASN A 141 -11.21 15.77 20.61
N GLY A 142 -11.37 16.56 19.54
CA GLY A 142 -11.36 18.03 19.58
C GLY A 142 -9.98 18.69 19.51
N VAL A 143 -8.88 17.93 19.58
CA VAL A 143 -7.52 18.47 19.38
C VAL A 143 -7.24 18.59 17.88
N PRO A 144 -6.95 19.79 17.35
CA PRO A 144 -6.75 19.99 15.92
C PRO A 144 -5.44 19.37 15.44
N LEU A 145 -5.49 18.74 14.26
CA LEU A 145 -4.34 18.32 13.49
C LEU A 145 -4.12 19.35 12.38
N GLN A 146 -3.05 20.13 12.50
CA GLN A 146 -2.77 21.26 11.62
C GLN A 146 -1.76 20.92 10.53
N ALA A 147 -1.94 21.52 9.36
CA ALA A 147 -0.97 21.48 8.27
C ALA A 147 0.32 22.23 8.64
N ARG A 148 1.47 21.58 8.47
CA ARG A 148 2.79 22.19 8.72
C ARG A 148 3.40 22.83 7.47
N ILE A 149 2.84 22.54 6.31
CA ILE A 149 3.25 23.07 5.01
C ILE A 149 2.02 23.46 4.20
N ARG A 150 2.19 24.36 3.23
CA ARG A 150 1.17 24.63 2.21
C ARG A 150 1.23 23.53 1.14
N GLY A 151 0.07 23.11 0.63
CA GLY A 151 0.01 22.16 -0.48
C GLY A 151 -1.37 21.53 -0.61
N VAL A 152 -1.46 20.46 -1.41
CA VAL A 152 -2.71 19.69 -1.56
C VAL A 152 -2.71 18.51 -0.59
N LEU A 153 -3.79 18.32 0.14
CA LEU A 153 -4.00 17.13 0.97
C LEU A 153 -4.14 15.89 0.07
N ARG A 154 -3.16 15.00 0.09
CA ARG A 154 -3.07 13.85 -0.83
C ARG A 154 -3.49 12.53 -0.18
N GLY A 155 -3.31 12.42 1.12
CA GLY A 155 -3.78 11.30 1.92
C GLY A 155 -4.43 11.79 3.21
N LEU A 156 -5.49 11.13 3.63
CA LEU A 156 -6.15 11.37 4.91
C LEU A 156 -6.81 10.07 5.39
N LEU A 157 -6.73 9.79 6.69
CA LEU A 157 -7.46 8.70 7.31
C LEU A 157 -8.97 8.90 7.14
N LYS A 158 -9.68 7.77 7.10
CA LYS A 158 -11.14 7.78 7.04
C LYS A 158 -11.71 8.41 8.31
N ASP A 159 -12.74 9.23 8.14
CA ASP A 159 -13.50 9.80 9.25
C ASP A 159 -14.13 8.71 10.16
N GLY A 160 -14.16 8.96 11.46
CA GLY A 160 -14.87 8.12 12.43
C GLY A 160 -14.12 6.87 12.90
N ILE A 161 -12.83 6.73 12.60
CA ILE A 161 -12.02 5.60 13.08
C ILE A 161 -11.28 5.93 14.38
N LYS A 162 -10.98 4.91 15.18
CA LYS A 162 -10.07 5.05 16.33
C LYS A 162 -8.63 5.11 15.83
N VAL A 163 -7.84 5.99 16.43
CA VAL A 163 -6.43 6.19 16.08
C VAL A 163 -5.56 6.24 17.33
N GLU A 164 -4.29 5.89 17.15
CA GLU A 164 -3.23 5.97 18.16
C GLU A 164 -2.35 7.20 17.92
N GLU A 165 -1.76 7.74 18.98
CA GLU A 165 -0.82 8.85 18.89
C GLU A 165 0.38 8.53 17.97
N GLY A 166 0.82 9.51 17.19
CA GLY A 166 1.99 9.37 16.30
C GLY A 166 1.73 8.60 15.01
N MET A 167 0.60 7.88 14.90
CA MET A 167 0.18 7.20 13.67
C MET A 167 0.10 8.21 12.51
N LYS A 168 0.47 7.78 11.30
CA LYS A 168 0.29 8.59 10.10
C LYS A 168 -1.21 8.80 9.82
N ALA A 169 -1.64 10.05 9.89
CA ALA A 169 -3.01 10.49 9.61
C ALA A 169 -3.23 10.87 8.14
N GLY A 170 -2.17 11.18 7.41
CA GLY A 170 -2.27 11.70 6.05
C GLY A 170 -0.96 12.27 5.53
N ASP A 171 -0.99 12.86 4.35
CA ASP A 171 0.13 13.64 3.83
C ASP A 171 -0.30 14.75 2.87
N ILE A 172 0.48 15.82 2.85
CA ILE A 172 0.32 16.99 2.00
C ILE A 172 1.37 16.92 0.88
N ASP A 173 0.96 17.19 -0.35
CA ASP A 173 1.84 17.31 -1.50
C ASP A 173 2.15 18.80 -1.75
N PRO A 174 3.39 19.26 -1.49
CA PRO A 174 3.76 20.67 -1.62
C PRO A 174 3.73 21.19 -3.05
N ARG A 175 3.67 20.30 -4.05
CA ARG A 175 3.58 20.70 -5.46
C ARG A 175 2.23 21.33 -5.80
N GLY A 176 1.20 21.09 -4.98
CA GLY A 176 -0.10 21.74 -5.13
C GLY A 176 -0.97 21.23 -6.28
N GLU A 177 -0.57 20.15 -6.95
CA GLU A 177 -1.26 19.59 -8.11
C GLU A 177 -2.37 18.61 -7.70
N ARG A 178 -3.62 19.09 -7.67
CA ARG A 178 -4.79 18.28 -7.27
C ARG A 178 -4.97 17.00 -8.09
N GLY A 179 -4.62 17.04 -9.38
CA GLY A 179 -4.73 15.88 -10.27
C GLY A 179 -3.92 14.67 -9.78
N TYR A 180 -2.82 14.89 -9.06
CA TYR A 180 -1.99 13.80 -8.53
C TYR A 180 -2.67 12.96 -7.45
N CYS A 181 -3.75 13.44 -6.82
CA CYS A 181 -4.54 12.64 -5.89
C CYS A 181 -5.27 11.47 -6.58
N TYR A 182 -5.53 11.59 -7.89
CA TYR A 182 -6.31 10.63 -8.66
C TYR A 182 -5.48 9.90 -9.71
N MET A 183 -4.15 9.98 -9.60
CA MET A 183 -3.20 9.30 -10.47
C MET A 183 -2.35 8.31 -9.68
N ILE A 184 -2.01 7.20 -10.33
CA ILE A 184 -1.02 6.24 -9.80
C ILE A 184 0.33 6.95 -9.73
N SER A 185 0.90 7.02 -8.52
CA SER A 185 2.21 7.62 -8.31
C SER A 185 3.31 6.88 -9.09
N ASP A 186 4.40 7.59 -9.37
CA ASP A 186 5.65 7.03 -9.91
C ASP A 186 6.12 5.79 -9.13
N LYS A 187 6.10 5.86 -7.80
CA LYS A 187 6.46 4.77 -6.90
C LYS A 187 5.54 3.57 -7.04
N ALA A 188 4.23 3.80 -6.99
CA ALA A 188 3.25 2.72 -7.13
C ALA A 188 3.36 2.05 -8.51
N ARG A 189 3.61 2.84 -9.57
CA ARG A 189 3.80 2.32 -10.93
C ARG A 189 5.07 1.47 -11.06
N ALA A 190 6.18 1.90 -10.48
CA ALA A 190 7.42 1.12 -10.48
C ALA A 190 7.27 -0.21 -9.72
N ILE A 191 6.64 -0.18 -8.54
CA ILE A 191 6.33 -1.39 -7.76
C ILE A 191 5.42 -2.33 -8.55
N ALA A 192 4.33 -1.82 -9.13
CA ALA A 192 3.42 -2.63 -9.94
C ALA A 192 4.11 -3.23 -11.17
N GLY A 193 5.05 -2.49 -11.78
CA GLY A 193 5.90 -2.99 -12.86
C GLY A 193 6.76 -4.18 -12.42
N GLY A 194 7.41 -4.09 -11.26
CA GLY A 194 8.18 -5.20 -10.69
C GLY A 194 7.33 -6.42 -10.36
N VAL A 195 6.14 -6.21 -9.81
CA VAL A 195 5.18 -7.30 -9.57
C VAL A 195 4.80 -8.00 -10.88
N LEU A 196 4.47 -7.21 -11.92
CA LEU A 196 4.15 -7.76 -13.23
C LEU A 196 5.34 -8.51 -13.85
N GLU A 197 6.55 -7.98 -13.71
CA GLU A 197 7.78 -8.64 -14.16
C GLU A 197 7.96 -10.01 -13.50
N ALA A 198 7.80 -10.08 -12.17
CA ALA A 198 7.91 -11.34 -11.42
C ALA A 198 6.88 -12.38 -11.89
N ILE A 199 5.64 -11.95 -12.13
CA ILE A 199 4.56 -12.82 -12.65
C ILE A 199 4.91 -13.32 -14.05
N LEU A 200 5.29 -12.44 -14.97
CA LEU A 200 5.62 -12.84 -16.34
C LEU A 200 6.86 -13.73 -16.42
N HIS A 201 7.81 -13.55 -15.51
CA HIS A 201 8.98 -14.40 -15.39
C HIS A 201 8.59 -15.82 -14.92
N SER A 202 7.70 -15.95 -13.93
CA SER A 202 7.29 -17.26 -13.42
C SER A 202 6.58 -18.13 -14.47
N LEU A 203 5.81 -17.53 -15.39
CA LEU A 203 5.15 -18.26 -16.49
C LEU A 203 6.15 -18.97 -17.43
N LYS A 204 7.35 -18.42 -17.56
CA LYS A 204 8.41 -18.95 -18.44
C LYS A 204 9.34 -19.93 -17.73
N ASP A 205 9.44 -19.82 -16.41
CA ASP A 205 10.40 -20.57 -15.61
C ASP A 205 9.82 -21.94 -15.18
N PRO A 206 10.47 -23.06 -15.54
CA PRO A 206 9.99 -24.40 -15.18
C PRO A 206 9.81 -24.62 -13.68
N ARG A 207 10.52 -23.88 -12.83
CA ARG A 207 10.45 -24.00 -11.36
C ARG A 207 9.09 -23.60 -10.79
N PHE A 208 8.31 -22.81 -11.53
CA PHE A 208 7.02 -22.27 -11.10
C PHE A 208 5.83 -22.88 -11.84
N ARG A 209 6.06 -23.81 -12.75
CA ARG A 209 4.98 -24.54 -13.43
C ARG A 209 4.49 -25.63 -12.50
N SER A 210 3.20 -25.60 -12.17
CA SER A 210 2.51 -26.76 -11.61
C SER A 210 2.67 -27.94 -12.56
N ALA A 211 3.10 -29.09 -12.02
CA ALA A 211 3.12 -30.36 -12.74
C ALA A 211 1.70 -30.83 -13.07
#